data_AF-A0A2E9BGT4-F1
#
_entry.id   AF-A0A2E9BGT4-F1
#
_cell.length_a   1.000
_cell.length_b   1.000
_cell.length_c   1.000
_cell.angle_alpha   90.00
_cell.angle_beta   90.00
_cell.angle_gamma   90.00
#
_symmetry.space_group_name_H-M   'P 1'
#
loop_
_entity.id
_entity.type
_entity.pdbx_description
1 polymer ?
#
loop_
_entity_poly.entity_id
_entity_poly.type
_entity_poly.pdbx_seq_one_letter_code
_entity_poly.pdbx_strand_id
1 'polypeptide(L)' 'MGSEYPMFLEKIVFIGLLIGSIFAGNMLSDHLSGAQLWLSWICGIPILLLIVTEFFGRIIQSIHVK' A
#
# COMPACT_ATOMS: atom_id res chain seq x y z
N MET A 1 -22.37 8.19 -20.82
CA MET A 1 -20.91 8.51 -20.74
C MET A 1 -20.67 9.00 -19.32
N GLY A 2 -20.85 8.17 -18.29
CA GLY A 2 -20.02 7.01 -17.96
C GLY A 2 -18.78 7.53 -17.25
N SER A 3 -18.87 7.81 -15.94
CA SER A 3 -17.82 8.45 -15.13
C SER A 3 -16.48 7.76 -15.36
N GLU A 4 -15.49 8.48 -15.88
CA GLU A 4 -14.17 7.89 -16.12
C GLU A 4 -13.55 7.47 -14.80
N TYR A 5 -13.07 6.23 -14.75
CA TYR A 5 -12.43 5.68 -13.56
C TYR A 5 -11.28 6.59 -13.11
N PRO A 6 -11.26 7.06 -11.85
CA PRO A 6 -10.31 8.07 -11.42
C PRO A 6 -8.93 7.44 -11.17
N MET A 7 -8.17 7.16 -12.24
CA MET A 7 -6.79 6.63 -12.17
C MET A 7 -5.84 7.51 -11.34
N PHE A 8 -6.15 8.80 -11.22
CA PHE A 8 -5.40 9.73 -10.39
C PHE A 8 -5.54 9.42 -8.89
N LEU A 9 -6.72 8.98 -8.44
CA LEU A 9 -6.97 8.66 -7.05
C LEU A 9 -6.16 7.43 -6.60
N GLU A 10 -6.11 6.38 -7.43
CA GLU A 10 -5.28 5.21 -7.15
C GLU A 10 -3.79 5.55 -7.04
N LYS A 11 -3.29 6.45 -7.90
CA LYS A 11 -1.89 6.92 -7.81
C LYS A 11 -1.61 7.65 -6.51
N ILE A 12 -2.50 8.51 -6.04
CA ILE A 12 -2.34 9.21 -4.74
C ILE A 12 -2.32 8.18 -3.60
N VAL A 13 -3.25 7.23 -3.61
CA VAL A 13 -3.31 6.18 -2.59
C VAL A 13 -2.02 5.36 -2.59
N PHE A 14 -1.52 4.96 -3.75
CA PHE A 14 -0.27 4.20 -3.86
C PHE A 14 0.94 4.98 -3.32
N ILE A 15 1.06 6.27 -3.66
CA ILE A 15 2.14 7.13 -3.13
C ILE A 15 2.03 7.26 -1.61
N GLY A 16 0.81 7.45 -1.08
CA GLY A 16 0.56 7.50 0.36
C GLY A 16 0.94 6.21 1.07
N LEU A 17 0.58 5.05 0.49
CA LEU A 17 0.95 3.75 1.01
C LEU A 17 2.46 3.50 0.95
N LEU A 18 3.14 3.95 -0.10
CA LEU A 18 4.61 3.88 -0.18
C LEU A 18 5.27 4.66 0.96
N ILE A 19 4.88 5.92 1.16
CA ILE A 19 5.43 6.75 2.25
C ILE A 19 5.13 6.10 3.60
N GLY A 20 3.89 5.64 3.81
CA GLY A 20 3.47 4.93 5.02
C GLY A 20 4.26 3.64 5.26
N SER A 21 4.57 2.89 4.21
CA SER A 21 5.33 1.64 4.29
C SER A 21 6.79 1.86 4.69
N ILE A 22 7.41 2.96 4.23
CA ILE A 22 8.76 3.35 4.64
C ILE A 22 8.76 3.75 6.12
N PHE A 23 7.76 4.52 6.55
CA PHE A 23 7.63 4.90 7.96
C PHE A 23 7.41 3.68 8.86
N ALA A 24 6.49 2.79 8.47
CA ALA A 24 6.22 1.54 9.17
C ALA A 24 7.47 0.66 9.24
N GLY A 25 8.24 0.57 8.15
CA GLY A 25 9.51 -0.17 8.13
C GLY A 25 10.58 0.41 9.05
N ASN A 26 10.63 1.74 9.21
CA ASN A 26 11.52 2.39 10.17
C ASN A 26 11.07 2.13 11.62
N MET A 27 9.77 2.20 11.92
CA MET A 27 9.28 1.85 13.27
C MET A 27 9.53 0.38 13.59
N LEU A 28 9.39 -0.50 12.61
CA LEU A 28 9.62 -1.94 12.81
C LEU A 28 11.09 -2.25 13.12
N SER A 29 12.02 -1.42 12.65
CA SER A 29 13.46 -1.51 13.01
C SER A 29 13.73 -1.30 14.50
N ASP A 30 12.82 -0.67 15.24
CA ASP A 30 12.94 -0.51 16.70
C ASP A 30 12.60 -1.80 17.46
N HIS A 31 11.80 -2.68 16.84
CA HIS A 31 11.27 -3.90 17.46
C HIS A 31 11.90 -5.18 16.91
N LEU A 32 12.43 -5.15 15.68
CA LEU A 32 13.00 -6.30 14.99
C LEU A 32 14.47 -6.05 14.65
N SER A 33 15.29 -7.10 14.72
CA SER A 33 16.71 -7.02 14.38
C SER A 33 17.14 -8.16 13.44
N GLY A 34 18.22 -7.93 12.68
CA GLY A 34 18.85 -8.96 11.84
C GLY A 34 17.94 -9.50 10.73
N ALA A 35 17.87 -10.83 10.62
CA ALA A 35 17.18 -11.51 9.52
C ALA A 35 15.67 -11.23 9.45
N GLN A 36 15.01 -11.05 10.59
CA GLN A 36 13.57 -10.77 10.63
C GLN A 36 13.24 -9.38 10.08
N LEU A 37 14.10 -8.40 10.38
CA LEU A 37 13.97 -7.06 9.83
C LEU A 37 14.16 -7.06 8.31
N TRP A 38 15.18 -7.79 7.84
CA TRP A 38 15.48 -7.94 6.42
C TRP A 38 14.33 -8.61 5.64
N LEU A 39 13.76 -9.69 6.18
CA LEU A 39 12.60 -10.36 5.61
C LEU A 39 11.37 -9.45 5.56
N SER A 40 11.17 -8.63 6.59
CA SER A 40 10.06 -7.67 6.62
C SER A 40 10.25 -6.57 5.58
N TRP A 41 11.46 -6.04 5.42
CA TRP A 41 11.75 -4.98 4.45
C TRP A 41 11.68 -5.44 2.99
N ILE A 42 12.12 -6.67 2.70
CA ILE A 42 12.20 -7.18 1.32
C ILE A 42 10.91 -7.88 0.88
N CYS A 43 10.21 -8.53 1.81
CA CYS A 43 9.04 -9.35 1.48
C CYS A 43 7.79 -8.88 2.21
N GLY A 44 7.84 -8.73 3.54
CA GLY A 44 6.66 -8.48 4.36
C GLY A 44 5.93 -7.19 4.00
N ILE A 45 6.63 -6.05 4.15
CA ILE A 45 6.13 -4.71 3.86
C ILE A 45 5.70 -4.54 2.40
N PRO A 46 6.50 -4.95 1.38
CA PRO A 46 6.07 -4.79 -0.01
C PRO A 46 4.86 -5.67 -0.38
N ILE A 47 4.76 -6.90 0.12
CA ILE A 47 3.57 -7.74 -0.10
C ILE A 47 2.35 -7.10 0.55
N LEU A 48 2.48 -6.61 1.78
CA LEU A 48 1.40 -5.94 2.51
C LEU A 48 0.96 -4.67 1.77
N LEU A 49 1.91 -3.88 1.27
CA LEU A 49 1.63 -2.70 0.46
C LEU A 49 0.80 -3.07 -0.78
N LEU A 50 1.18 -4.12 -1.52
CA LEU A 50 0.44 -4.54 -2.72
C LEU A 50 -0.99 -4.99 -2.38
N ILE A 51 -1.16 -5.78 -1.31
CA ILE A 51 -2.49 -6.23 -0.84
C ILE A 51 -3.38 -5.03 -0.48
N VAL A 52 -2.84 -4.09 0.30
CA VAL A 52 -3.59 -2.89 0.70
C VAL A 52 -3.91 -2.02 -0.50
N THR A 53 -2.98 -1.87 -1.45
CA THR A 53 -3.22 -1.11 -2.68
C THR A 53 -4.35 -1.72 -3.49
N GLU A 54 -4.36 -3.05 -3.68
CA GLU A 54 -5.43 -3.75 -4.40
C GLU A 54 -6.77 -3.64 -3.67
N PHE A 55 -6.75 -3.73 -2.33
CA PHE A 55 -7.95 -3.53 -1.52
C PHE A 55 -8.56 -2.13 -1.75
N PHE A 56 -7.75 -1.07 -1.69
CA PHE A 56 -8.23 0.29 -1.98
C PHE A 56 -8.74 0.42 -3.43
N GLY A 57 -8.05 -0.17 -4.41
CA GLY A 57 -8.50 -0.20 -5.80
C GLY A 57 -9.90 -0.80 -5.95
N ARG A 58 -10.16 -1.93 -5.28
CA ARG A 58 -11.49 -2.58 -5.25
C ARG A 58 -12.55 -1.73 -4.56
N ILE A 59 -12.22 -1.05 -3.46
CA ILE A 59 -13.14 -0.13 -2.78
C ILE A 59 -13.51 1.05 -3.67
N ILE A 60 -12.51 1.70 -4.31
CA ILE A 60 -12.73 2.82 -5.22
C ILE A 60 -13.60 2.39 -6.40
N GLN A 61 -13.29 1.22 -7.00
CA GLN A 61 -14.11 0.63 -8.08
C GLN A 61 -15.55 0.37 -7.62
N SER A 62 -15.76 -0.19 -6.43
CA SER A 62 -17.10 -0.45 -5.89
C SER A 62 -17.92 0.82 -5.66
N ILE A 63 -17.28 1.97 -5.44
CA ILE A 63 -17.96 3.25 -5.23
C ILE A 63 -18.27 3.94 -6.57
N HIS A 64 -17.35 3.86 -7.54
CA HIS A 64 -17.50 4.50 -8.86
C HIS A 64 -18.28 3.69 -9.89
N VAL A 65 -18.26 2.36 -9.79
CA VAL A 65 -19.07 1.45 -10.61
C VAL A 65 -20.36 1.14 -9.86
N LYS A 66 -21.20 2.16 -9.71
CA LYS A 66 -22.58 2.01 -9.24
C LYS A 66 -23.54 2.64 -10.24
#